data_AF-A0A345ZD95-F1
#
_entry.id   AF-A0A345ZD95-F1
#
_cell.length_a   1.000
_cell.length_b   1.000
_cell.length_c   1.000
_cell.angle_alpha   90.00
_cell.angle_beta   90.00
_cell.angle_gamma   90.00
#
_symmetry.space_group_name_H-M   'P 1'
#
loop_
_entity.id
_entity.type
_entity.pdbx_description
1 polymer ?
#
loop_
_entity_poly.entity_id
_entity_poly.type
_entity_poly.pdbx_seq_one_letter_code
_entity_poly.pdbx_strand_id
1 'polypeptide(L)'
;LVWLLLPLLPLCSQSRTLTTEAVKTKDKVQTMAMQLLIKLENITIPTPLTTTLRENDNNYTICYVLQFLNISSNLIRGSFMGSSEIRSEVDSLRGFVDQSTPCPCSSEKLTPPKALAGLQTKSKFSDSVIFTVYHQLKEYLKYQQKNLDKLEIC
;
A
#
# COMPACT_ATOMS: atom_id res chain seq x y z
N LEU A 1 -23.59 49.91 -30.82
CA LEU A 1 -22.71 50.46 -29.77
C LEU A 1 -22.78 49.53 -28.57
N VAL A 2 -21.81 48.61 -28.43
CA VAL A 2 -20.78 48.60 -27.35
C VAL A 2 -21.18 47.48 -26.36
N TRP A 3 -20.47 46.38 -26.05
CA TRP A 3 -19.11 45.84 -26.19
C TRP A 3 -19.22 44.30 -26.18
N LEU A 4 -18.57 43.55 -27.08
CA LEU A 4 -17.21 42.98 -26.98
C LEU A 4 -16.99 41.98 -25.82
N LEU A 5 -16.86 40.71 -26.20
CA LEU A 5 -15.81 39.77 -25.80
C LEU A 5 -15.45 39.74 -24.29
N LEU A 6 -15.95 38.75 -23.55
CA LEU A 6 -15.18 38.17 -22.46
C LEU A 6 -14.43 36.94 -22.99
N PRO A 7 -13.09 37.01 -23.09
CA PRO A 7 -12.28 35.88 -23.47
C PRO A 7 -11.83 35.09 -22.22
N LEU A 8 -11.50 33.81 -22.46
CA LEU A 8 -10.45 33.04 -21.76
C LEU A 8 -10.74 32.52 -20.32
N LEU A 9 -10.92 31.20 -20.26
CA LEU A 9 -10.29 30.33 -19.24
C LEU A 9 -8.89 30.85 -18.90
N PRO A 10 -8.46 30.86 -17.61
CA PRO A 10 -8.05 29.59 -17.01
C PRO A 10 -8.23 29.53 -15.49
N LEU A 11 -9.02 28.57 -14.99
CA LEU A 11 -8.78 28.02 -13.64
C LEU A 11 -8.14 26.63 -13.77
N CYS A 12 -6.97 26.61 -14.40
CA CYS A 12 -6.00 25.52 -14.25
C CYS A 12 -4.83 26.03 -13.39
N SER A 13 -5.15 26.70 -12.28
CA SER A 13 -4.17 27.24 -11.32
C SER A 13 -4.00 26.36 -10.07
N GLN A 14 -4.55 25.14 -10.06
CA GLN A 14 -4.35 24.17 -8.97
C GLN A 14 -3.09 23.32 -9.12
N SER A 15 -2.37 23.43 -10.25
CA SER A 15 -1.26 22.51 -10.56
C SER A 15 -0.04 22.66 -9.65
N ARG A 16 0.17 23.83 -9.01
CA ARG A 16 1.31 24.07 -8.11
C ARG A 16 1.06 23.62 -6.67
N THR A 17 -0.17 23.69 -6.17
CA THR A 17 -0.51 23.18 -4.82
C THR A 17 -0.57 21.66 -4.83
N LEU A 18 -1.18 21.06 -5.87
CA LEU A 18 -1.24 19.61 -6.05
C LEU A 18 0.13 18.94 -6.06
N THR A 19 1.13 19.56 -6.68
CA THR A 19 2.49 18.99 -6.73
C THR A 19 3.15 18.99 -5.35
N THR A 20 2.98 20.05 -4.55
CA THR A 20 3.52 20.08 -3.18
C THR A 20 2.81 19.15 -2.22
N GLU A 21 1.50 18.96 -2.39
CA GLU A 21 0.70 18.03 -1.58
C GLU A 21 0.99 16.58 -1.96
N ALA A 22 1.09 16.26 -3.27
CA ALA A 22 1.47 14.92 -3.73
C ALA A 22 2.88 14.52 -3.27
N VAL A 23 3.85 15.44 -3.29
CA VAL A 23 5.20 15.20 -2.77
C VAL A 23 5.17 14.96 -1.26
N LYS A 24 4.44 15.77 -0.48
CA LYS A 24 4.29 15.56 0.97
C LYS A 24 3.60 14.23 1.30
N THR A 25 2.58 13.88 0.55
CA THR A 25 1.90 12.58 0.65
C THR A 25 2.86 11.44 0.40
N LYS A 26 3.66 11.53 -0.66
CA LYS A 26 4.66 10.53 -1.02
C LYS A 26 5.71 10.35 0.08
N ASP A 27 6.26 11.45 0.59
CA ASP A 27 7.24 11.43 1.68
C ASP A 27 6.67 10.80 2.95
N LYS A 28 5.38 11.07 3.24
CA LYS A 28 4.69 10.49 4.40
C LYS A 28 4.43 8.99 4.22
N VAL A 29 3.96 8.56 3.06
CA VAL A 29 3.82 7.12 2.72
C VAL A 29 5.16 6.41 2.86
N GLN A 30 6.22 7.01 2.32
CA GLN A 30 7.58 6.46 2.38
C GLN A 30 8.06 6.32 3.83
N THR A 31 7.83 7.35 4.65
CA THR A 31 8.20 7.32 6.08
C THR A 31 7.47 6.22 6.84
N MET A 32 6.14 6.10 6.65
CA MET A 32 5.34 5.06 7.30
C MET A 32 5.74 3.66 6.84
N ALA A 33 5.98 3.49 5.54
CA ALA A 33 6.47 2.23 4.97
C ALA A 33 7.85 1.84 5.54
N MET A 34 8.76 2.82 5.72
CA MET A 34 10.08 2.59 6.32
C MET A 34 9.99 2.20 7.79
N GLN A 35 9.16 2.88 8.57
CA GLN A 35 8.95 2.54 9.99
C GLN A 35 8.40 1.12 10.14
N LEU A 36 7.39 0.76 9.34
CA LEU A 36 6.84 -0.58 9.31
C LEU A 36 7.90 -1.62 8.88
N LEU A 37 8.73 -1.30 7.89
CA LEU A 37 9.80 -2.17 7.43
C LEU A 37 10.82 -2.47 8.55
N ILE A 38 11.27 -1.44 9.29
CA ILE A 38 12.20 -1.59 10.41
C ILE A 38 11.60 -2.52 11.48
N LYS A 39 10.31 -2.35 11.81
CA LYS A 39 9.64 -3.22 12.77
C LYS A 39 9.59 -4.68 12.30
N LEU A 40 9.34 -4.90 11.01
CA LEU A 40 9.32 -6.25 10.41
C LEU A 40 10.72 -6.88 10.36
N GLU A 41 11.78 -6.11 10.15
CA GLU A 41 13.16 -6.60 10.16
C GLU A 41 13.61 -7.07 11.55
N ASN A 42 13.05 -6.49 12.61
CA ASN A 42 13.31 -6.93 13.99
C ASN A 42 12.60 -8.24 14.37
N ILE A 43 11.70 -8.75 13.53
CA ILE A 43 10.98 -10.01 13.80
C ILE A 43 11.79 -11.17 13.23
N THR A 44 12.25 -12.06 14.12
CA THR A 44 12.91 -13.30 13.69
C THR A 44 11.87 -14.25 13.08
N ILE A 45 11.97 -14.47 11.77
CA ILE A 45 11.13 -15.42 11.04
C ILE A 45 11.87 -16.78 11.00
N PRO A 46 11.33 -17.85 11.62
CA PRO A 46 12.06 -19.11 11.83
C PRO A 46 12.41 -19.88 10.55
N THR A 47 11.92 -19.46 9.39
CA THR A 47 12.32 -20.04 8.09
C THR A 47 12.12 -19.00 7.00
N PRO A 48 13.09 -18.77 6.10
CA PRO A 48 12.84 -17.97 4.92
C PRO A 48 11.81 -18.70 4.06
N LEU A 49 10.55 -18.26 4.09
CA LEU A 49 9.55 -18.73 3.17
C LEU A 49 9.94 -18.24 1.77
N THR A 50 10.24 -19.17 0.87
CA THR A 50 10.68 -18.96 -0.52
C THR A 50 9.60 -18.37 -1.44
N THR A 51 8.57 -17.76 -0.87
CA THR A 51 7.61 -16.98 -1.65
C THR A 51 8.21 -15.60 -1.87
N THR A 52 8.97 -15.44 -2.93
CA THR A 52 9.26 -14.11 -3.46
C THR A 52 8.01 -13.60 -4.17
N LEU A 53 7.63 -12.35 -3.91
CA LEU A 53 6.74 -11.64 -4.81
C LEU A 53 7.41 -11.68 -6.20
N ARG A 54 6.85 -12.45 -7.13
CA ARG A 54 7.31 -12.37 -8.52
C ARG A 54 6.99 -10.96 -8.99
N GLU A 55 8.01 -10.28 -9.50
CA GLU A 55 7.93 -8.94 -10.09
C GLU A 55 6.81 -8.81 -11.16
N ASN A 56 6.30 -9.94 -11.67
CA ASN A 56 5.21 -10.03 -12.65
C ASN A 56 3.79 -9.77 -12.12
N ASP A 57 3.57 -9.47 -10.84
CA ASP A 57 2.32 -8.84 -10.39
C ASP A 57 2.38 -7.34 -10.77
N ASN A 58 2.45 -7.07 -12.08
CA ASN A 58 2.69 -5.79 -12.77
C ASN A 58 1.59 -4.73 -12.56
N ASN A 59 0.69 -4.91 -11.60
CA ASN A 59 -0.39 -3.97 -11.35
C ASN A 59 0.05 -2.98 -10.27
N TYR A 60 0.86 -2.00 -10.68
CA TYR A 60 1.47 -1.01 -9.79
C TYR A 60 0.55 0.19 -9.57
N THR A 61 -0.69 -0.11 -9.20
CA THR A 61 -1.72 0.88 -8.92
C THR A 61 -1.90 1.07 -7.42
N ILE A 62 -2.29 2.26 -7.01
CA ILE A 62 -2.60 2.57 -5.61
C ILE A 62 -3.68 1.63 -5.04
N CYS A 63 -4.60 1.16 -5.89
CA CYS A 63 -5.63 0.22 -5.53
C CYS A 63 -5.08 -1.18 -5.21
N TYR A 64 -4.04 -1.63 -5.92
CA TYR A 64 -3.31 -2.84 -5.55
C TYR A 64 -2.60 -2.67 -4.20
N VAL A 65 -2.03 -1.49 -3.91
CA VAL A 65 -1.45 -1.18 -2.59
C VAL A 65 -2.47 -1.30 -1.48
N LEU A 66 -3.61 -0.65 -1.64
CA LEU A 66 -4.70 -0.71 -0.67
C LEU A 66 -5.21 -2.13 -0.46
N GLN A 67 -5.35 -2.91 -1.54
CA GLN A 67 -5.76 -4.30 -1.44
C GLN A 67 -4.71 -5.16 -0.73
N PHE A 68 -3.43 -5.00 -1.06
CA PHE A 68 -2.33 -5.74 -0.43
C PHE A 68 -2.28 -5.48 1.08
N LEU A 69 -2.35 -4.21 1.49
CA LEU A 69 -2.34 -3.82 2.91
C LEU A 69 -3.60 -4.33 3.63
N ASN A 70 -4.76 -4.26 2.98
CA ASN A 70 -6.00 -4.78 3.55
C ASN A 70 -5.95 -6.29 3.80
N ILE A 71 -5.50 -7.07 2.82
CA ILE A 71 -5.37 -8.52 2.96
C ILE A 71 -4.33 -8.86 4.03
N SER A 72 -3.20 -8.15 4.05
CA SER A 72 -2.16 -8.33 5.06
C SER A 72 -2.70 -8.08 6.48
N SER A 73 -3.38 -6.96 6.72
CA SER A 73 -4.00 -6.66 8.02
C SER A 73 -4.98 -7.74 8.46
N ASN A 74 -5.80 -8.25 7.55
CA ASN A 74 -6.75 -9.33 7.84
C ASN A 74 -6.07 -10.67 8.14
N LEU A 75 -4.92 -10.95 7.53
CA LEU A 75 -4.15 -12.17 7.80
C LEU A 75 -3.29 -12.05 9.07
N ILE A 76 -2.92 -10.83 9.47
CA ILE A 76 -2.30 -10.51 10.77
C ILE A 76 -3.43 -10.44 11.83
N ARG A 77 -4.16 -11.55 11.96
CA ARG A 77 -5.15 -11.77 13.01
C ARG A 77 -4.67 -12.95 13.84
N GLY A 78 -4.30 -12.70 15.09
CA GLY A 78 -3.83 -13.75 16.00
C GLY A 78 -3.28 -13.17 17.31
N SER A 79 -2.86 -14.06 18.20
CA SER A 79 -2.23 -13.73 19.49
C SER A 79 -0.70 -13.75 19.42
N PHE A 80 -0.10 -13.91 18.23
CA PHE A 80 1.34 -13.86 18.07
C PHE A 80 1.89 -12.52 18.58
N MET A 81 2.96 -12.55 19.36
CA MET A 81 3.51 -11.37 20.01
C MET A 81 3.86 -10.28 18.98
N GLY A 82 3.41 -9.05 19.22
CA GLY A 82 3.63 -7.92 18.32
C GLY A 82 2.69 -7.86 17.10
N SER A 83 1.83 -8.86 16.88
CA SER A 83 0.91 -8.85 15.73
C SER A 83 -0.13 -7.75 15.77
N SER A 84 -0.61 -7.35 16.95
CA SER A 84 -1.50 -6.19 17.10
C SER A 84 -0.84 -4.88 16.68
N GLU A 85 0.44 -4.69 17.05
CA GLU A 85 1.21 -3.50 16.72
C GLU A 85 1.47 -3.42 15.21
N ILE A 86 1.97 -4.50 14.61
CA ILE A 86 2.21 -4.56 13.16
C ILE A 86 0.90 -4.37 12.40
N ARG A 87 -0.21 -4.98 12.84
CA ARG A 87 -1.51 -4.77 12.20
C ARG A 87 -1.95 -3.32 12.26
N SER A 88 -1.79 -2.66 13.42
CA SER A 88 -2.12 -1.24 13.59
C SER A 88 -1.33 -0.33 12.65
N GLU A 89 -0.03 -0.62 12.46
CA GLU A 89 0.82 0.12 11.53
C GLU A 89 0.40 -0.11 10.07
N VAL A 90 0.07 -1.35 9.70
CA VAL A 90 -0.47 -1.68 8.37
C VAL A 90 -1.81 -0.98 8.12
N ASP A 91 -2.72 -1.00 9.10
CA ASP A 91 -4.01 -0.32 9.02
C ASP A 91 -3.83 1.20 8.90
N SER A 92 -2.85 1.78 9.61
CA SER A 92 -2.52 3.21 9.54
C SER A 92 -1.96 3.60 8.19
N LEU A 93 -1.02 2.82 7.64
CA LEU A 93 -0.47 3.03 6.31
C LEU A 93 -1.58 2.92 5.25
N ARG A 94 -2.44 1.90 5.33
CA ARG A 94 -3.60 1.76 4.43
C ARG A 94 -4.51 2.99 4.51
N GLY A 95 -4.87 3.41 5.72
CA GLY A 95 -5.74 4.56 5.93
C GLY A 95 -5.17 5.86 5.38
N PHE A 96 -3.87 6.08 5.54
CA PHE A 96 -3.20 7.25 4.97
C PHE A 96 -3.19 7.22 3.44
N VAL A 97 -2.86 6.06 2.84
CA VAL A 97 -2.89 5.88 1.37
C VAL A 97 -4.31 6.11 0.83
N ASP A 98 -5.33 5.56 1.48
CA ASP A 98 -6.73 5.66 1.06
C ASP A 98 -7.21 7.13 1.08
N GLN A 99 -6.95 7.84 2.18
CA GLN A 99 -7.29 9.27 2.32
C GLN A 99 -6.53 10.18 1.36
N SER A 100 -5.33 9.77 0.94
CA SER A 100 -4.48 10.59 0.08
C SER A 100 -4.68 10.31 -1.40
N THR A 101 -5.58 9.39 -1.75
CA THR A 101 -5.86 9.03 -3.14
C THR A 101 -7.03 9.85 -3.68
N PRO A 102 -6.85 10.60 -4.78
CA PRO A 102 -7.93 11.42 -5.36
C PRO A 102 -8.98 10.60 -6.11
N CYS A 103 -8.67 9.36 -6.50
CA CYS A 103 -9.58 8.47 -7.22
C CYS A 103 -10.03 7.31 -6.33
N PRO A 104 -11.33 7.07 -6.17
CA PRO A 104 -11.80 5.88 -5.48
C PRO A 104 -11.42 4.64 -6.29
N CYS A 105 -10.83 3.65 -5.62
CA CYS A 105 -10.58 2.37 -6.23
C CYS A 105 -11.91 1.69 -6.57
N SER A 106 -12.16 1.49 -7.86
CA SER A 106 -13.31 0.71 -8.33
C SER A 106 -13.31 -0.65 -7.63
N SER A 107 -14.48 -1.06 -7.14
CA SER A 107 -14.70 -2.36 -6.51
C SER A 107 -14.60 -3.53 -7.49
N GLU A 108 -14.26 -3.29 -8.77
CA GLU A 108 -13.83 -4.35 -9.67
C GLU A 108 -12.78 -5.18 -8.94
N LYS A 109 -13.07 -6.46 -8.74
CA LYS A 109 -12.27 -7.40 -7.96
C LYS A 109 -10.84 -7.38 -8.51
N LEU A 110 -10.00 -6.52 -7.95
CA LEU A 110 -8.57 -6.63 -8.12
C LEU A 110 -8.22 -8.05 -7.71
N THR A 111 -7.51 -8.75 -8.58
CA THR A 111 -7.09 -10.12 -8.27
C THR A 111 -6.21 -10.01 -7.03
N PRO A 112 -6.55 -10.69 -5.93
CA PRO A 112 -5.75 -10.59 -4.72
C PRO A 112 -4.31 -10.96 -5.08
N PRO A 113 -3.32 -10.22 -4.54
CA PRO A 113 -1.91 -10.52 -4.74
C PRO A 113 -1.67 -12.03 -4.64
N LYS A 114 -1.10 -12.66 -5.67
CA LYS A 114 -0.97 -14.13 -5.70
C LYS A 114 -0.21 -14.64 -4.46
N ALA A 115 0.72 -13.83 -3.97
CA ALA A 115 1.47 -14.04 -2.75
C ALA A 115 0.59 -14.22 -1.49
N LEU A 116 -0.54 -13.51 -1.41
CA LEU A 116 -1.44 -13.53 -0.24
C LEU A 116 -2.70 -14.36 -0.47
N ALA A 117 -3.14 -14.53 -1.72
CA ALA A 117 -4.35 -15.29 -2.07
C ALA A 117 -4.32 -16.73 -1.54
N GLY A 118 -3.16 -17.41 -1.65
CA GLY A 118 -2.98 -18.77 -1.13
C GLY A 118 -2.91 -18.87 0.41
N LEU A 119 -2.79 -17.74 1.11
CA LEU A 119 -2.82 -17.68 2.58
C LEU A 119 -4.24 -17.48 3.10
N GLN A 120 -5.08 -16.75 2.37
CA GLN A 120 -6.49 -16.54 2.72
C GLN A 120 -7.31 -17.83 2.69
N THR A 121 -6.90 -18.83 1.91
CA THR A 121 -7.59 -20.13 1.81
C THR A 121 -7.17 -21.12 2.90
N LYS A 122 -6.14 -20.83 3.69
CA LYS A 122 -5.70 -21.72 4.77
C LYS A 122 -6.64 -21.57 5.98
N SER A 123 -7.39 -22.62 6.29
CA SER A 123 -8.42 -22.66 7.34
C SER A 123 -7.93 -22.51 8.79
N LYS A 124 -6.60 -22.41 9.00
CA LYS A 124 -6.00 -22.25 10.33
C LYS A 124 -5.02 -21.07 10.32
N PHE A 125 -5.45 -19.95 10.88
CA PHE A 125 -4.57 -18.84 11.28
C PHE A 125 -3.57 -19.41 12.28
N SER A 126 -2.36 -19.70 11.81
CA SER A 126 -1.24 -20.18 12.62
C SER A 126 -0.10 -19.18 12.56
N ASP A 127 0.83 -19.24 13.50
CA ASP A 127 2.02 -18.39 13.50
C ASP A 127 2.79 -18.49 12.17
N SER A 128 2.75 -19.64 11.50
CA SER A 128 3.32 -19.83 10.15
C SER A 128 2.66 -18.92 9.09
N VAL A 129 1.34 -18.72 9.15
CA VAL A 129 0.64 -17.78 8.26
C VAL A 129 1.09 -16.35 8.55
N ILE A 130 1.17 -15.97 9.82
CA ILE A 130 1.61 -14.62 10.24
C ILE A 130 3.04 -14.34 9.78
N PHE A 131 3.97 -15.28 9.99
CA PHE A 131 5.34 -15.18 9.51
C PHE A 131 5.43 -15.06 7.99
N THR A 132 4.60 -15.81 7.26
CA THR A 132 4.55 -15.68 5.80
C THR A 132 4.08 -14.28 5.39
N VAL A 133 3.05 -13.76 6.04
CA VAL A 133 2.53 -12.41 5.76
C VAL A 133 3.58 -11.35 6.07
N TYR A 134 4.30 -11.45 7.19
CA TYR A 134 5.39 -10.53 7.52
C TYR A 134 6.51 -10.57 6.47
N HIS A 135 6.88 -11.76 6.01
CA HIS A 135 7.84 -11.90 4.92
C HIS A 135 7.35 -11.21 3.64
N GLN A 136 6.10 -11.48 3.22
CA GLN A 136 5.52 -10.85 2.02
C GLN A 136 5.43 -9.34 2.15
N LEU A 137 5.00 -8.84 3.30
CA LEU A 137 4.88 -7.41 3.57
C LEU A 137 6.25 -6.73 3.55
N LYS A 138 7.29 -7.38 4.10
CA LYS A 138 8.67 -6.87 4.04
C LYS A 138 9.16 -6.74 2.59
N GLU A 139 9.03 -7.81 1.80
CA GLU A 139 9.44 -7.79 0.39
C GLU A 139 8.65 -6.76 -0.42
N TYR A 140 7.35 -6.65 -0.15
CA TYR A 140 6.49 -5.66 -0.77
C TYR A 140 6.90 -4.22 -0.45
N LEU A 141 7.13 -3.90 0.82
CA LEU A 141 7.55 -2.56 1.24
C LEU A 141 8.92 -2.20 0.66
N LYS A 142 9.86 -3.15 0.60
CA LYS A 142 11.16 -2.96 -0.07
C LYS A 142 11.00 -2.69 -1.56
N TYR A 143 10.10 -3.40 -2.23
CA TYR A 143 9.78 -3.17 -3.64
C TYR A 143 9.12 -1.79 -3.86
N GLN A 144 8.16 -1.43 -3.01
CA GLN A 144 7.46 -0.14 -3.06
C GLN A 144 8.42 1.03 -2.87
N GLN A 145 9.35 0.95 -1.92
CA GLN A 145 10.39 1.98 -1.72
C GLN A 145 11.22 2.26 -2.98
N LYS A 146 11.48 1.24 -3.79
CA LYS A 146 12.27 1.37 -5.02
C LYS A 146 11.48 1.88 -6.22
N ASN A 147 10.15 1.83 -6.16
CA ASN A 147 9.29 2.11 -7.31
C ASN A 147 8.23 3.18 -7.02
N LEU A 148 8.23 3.82 -5.85
CA LEU A 148 7.23 4.79 -5.38
C LEU A 148 6.99 5.96 -6.36
N ASP A 149 7.95 6.26 -7.22
CA ASP A 149 7.88 7.22 -8.33
C ASP A 149 7.03 6.75 -9.52
N LYS A 150 6.84 5.44 -9.67
CA LYS A 150 6.08 4.82 -10.76
C LYS A 150 4.62 4.58 -10.39
N LEU A 151 4.21 4.95 -9.17
CA LEU A 151 2.93 4.51 -8.60
C LEU A 151 1.79 5.20 -9.32
N GLU A 152 0.98 4.41 -10.00
CA GLU A 152 -0.20 4.90 -10.69
C GLU A 152 -1.27 5.20 -9.66
N ILE A 153 -1.55 6.50 -9.48
CA ILE A 153 -2.48 7.05 -8.48
C ILE A 153 -3.92 6.93 -8.99
N CYS A 154 -4.07 6.99 -10.32
CA CYS A 154 -5.21 6.70 -11.17
C CYS A 154 -4.65 6.50 -12.59
#